data_AF-A0A7L2RY38-F1
#
_entry.id   AF-A0A7L2RY38-F1
#
_cell.length_a   1.000
_cell.length_b   1.000
_cell.length_c   1.000
_cell.angle_alpha   90.00
_cell.angle_beta   90.00
_cell.angle_gamma   90.00
#
_symmetry.space_group_name_H-M   'P 1'
#
loop_
_entity.id
_entity.type
_entity.pdbx_description
1 polymer ?
#
loop_
_entity_poly.entity_id
_entity_poly.type
_entity_poly.pdbx_seq_one_letter_code
_entity_poly.pdbx_strand_id
1 'polypeptide(L)'
;QTAQAEEQLRHRAQMEEQRVADLEGQVSQVSELLGTYEKAKQKDQLVIQKLKDRIVQLDLENKTLAIAASSRAPGDTNGEEANLDVNVLRDKMEKLKKLLQAATRKGQEEVEEPCEPELPRGSGDGEKATAGYYQQELRQLKEEFERYKVRAQLVLKNKSSKDINLAKELEEAQEQLAELRDKYVALQLASDDTEKQHRQDMEAKRQELSQLQQLHRQELERCQLEYRERALRLEEEMHKQRDRALAVLAEKDQELEHLRALALPHGLQPSRSPLDIAQGDSPGLDSSSSCSSVVPQALQLPPSAEPTLFLYAEQLARKEVELAALRKLRHRLEGQLHQLQEAALAQQEKHHEEVSELRSQIQKSVRDRGREGANLEYLKNIVFRFLTLPDARGRQQTLTAILTILHFSPEEKQAIARHSAQGSWWLHGKR
;
A
#
# COMPACT_ATOMS: atom_id res chain seq x y z
N GLN A 1 26.02 44.83 49.46
CA GLN A 1 24.79 44.64 48.66
C GLN A 1 25.09 44.62 47.16
N THR A 2 25.93 45.51 46.63
CA THR A 2 26.36 45.51 45.22
C THR A 2 27.10 44.23 44.79
N ALA A 3 28.04 43.74 45.59
CA ALA A 3 28.80 42.52 45.27
C ALA A 3 27.92 41.25 45.11
N GLN A 4 26.89 41.09 45.95
CA GLN A 4 25.94 39.96 45.84
C GLN A 4 25.05 40.08 44.59
N ALA A 5 24.67 41.29 44.20
CA ALA A 5 23.91 41.52 42.96
C ALA A 5 24.77 41.21 41.72
N GLU A 6 26.07 41.57 41.75
CA GLU A 6 27.01 41.22 40.68
C GLU A 6 27.23 39.71 40.54
N GLU A 7 27.37 38.97 41.65
CA GLU A 7 27.49 37.52 41.63
C GLU A 7 26.23 36.83 41.06
N GLN A 8 25.05 37.31 41.43
CA GLN A 8 23.79 36.78 40.87
C GLN A 8 23.65 37.06 39.38
N LEU A 9 24.08 38.24 38.90
CA LEU A 9 24.10 38.55 37.48
C LEU A 9 25.10 37.67 36.71
N ARG A 10 26.30 37.45 37.25
CA ARG A 10 27.30 36.54 36.66
C ARG A 10 26.78 35.10 36.57
N HIS A 11 26.14 34.60 37.62
CA HIS A 11 25.54 33.26 37.59
C HIS A 11 24.41 33.16 36.55
N ARG A 12 23.55 34.19 36.42
CA ARG A 12 22.51 34.20 35.39
C ARG A 12 23.11 34.22 33.98
N ALA A 13 24.12 35.04 33.75
CA ALA A 13 24.82 35.10 32.46
C ALA A 13 25.44 33.74 32.09
N GLN A 14 26.11 33.06 33.03
CA GLN A 14 26.67 31.72 32.80
C GLN A 14 25.59 30.68 32.45
N MET A 15 24.45 30.71 33.14
CA MET A 15 23.34 29.81 32.83
C MET A 15 22.71 30.10 31.46
N GLU A 16 22.64 31.37 31.06
CA GLU A 16 22.19 31.78 29.74
C GLU A 16 23.19 31.36 28.66
N GLU A 17 24.49 31.55 28.86
CA GLU A 17 25.55 31.10 27.94
C GLU A 17 25.52 29.59 27.75
N GLN A 18 25.39 28.81 28.83
CA GLN A 18 25.24 27.35 28.74
C GLN A 18 24.00 26.96 27.93
N ARG A 19 22.86 27.61 28.19
CA ARG A 19 21.63 27.35 27.46
C ARG A 19 21.76 27.71 25.97
N VAL A 20 22.45 28.80 25.65
CA VAL A 20 22.72 29.19 24.26
C VAL A 20 23.63 28.15 23.60
N ALA A 21 24.70 27.71 24.26
CA ALA A 21 25.59 26.68 23.74
C ALA A 21 24.85 25.35 23.48
N ASP A 22 23.95 24.94 24.38
CA ASP A 22 23.12 23.74 24.20
C ASP A 22 22.19 23.88 22.98
N LEU A 23 21.56 25.05 22.81
CA LEU A 23 20.69 25.33 21.67
C LEU A 23 21.48 25.39 20.36
N GLU A 24 22.65 26.01 20.34
CA GLU A 24 23.55 26.02 19.18
C GLU A 24 24.00 24.59 18.80
N GLY A 25 24.31 23.77 19.81
CA GLY A 25 24.56 22.35 19.64
C GLY A 25 23.40 21.61 18.96
N GLN A 26 22.18 21.77 19.46
CA GLN A 26 20.98 21.18 18.87
C GLN A 26 20.72 21.69 17.44
N VAL A 27 20.89 22.99 17.18
CA VAL A 27 20.73 23.59 15.85
C VAL A 27 21.77 23.03 14.87
N SER A 28 23.02 22.81 15.31
CA SER A 28 24.06 22.20 14.48
C SER A 28 23.72 20.76 14.10
N GLN A 29 23.23 19.96 15.06
CA GLN A 29 22.85 18.57 14.82
C GLN A 29 21.67 18.47 13.85
N VAL A 30 20.64 19.32 14.04
CA VAL A 30 19.51 19.39 13.11
C VAL A 30 19.95 19.84 11.73
N SER A 31 20.88 20.79 11.64
CA SER A 31 21.42 21.27 10.35
C SER A 31 22.21 20.17 9.62
N GLU A 32 22.99 19.37 10.34
CA GLU A 32 23.72 18.24 9.78
C GLU A 32 22.76 17.12 9.32
N LEU A 33 21.77 16.78 10.14
CA LEU A 33 20.73 15.81 9.77
C LEU A 33 19.93 16.28 8.54
N LEU A 34 19.56 17.56 8.49
CA LEU A 34 18.89 18.13 7.32
C LEU A 34 19.79 18.07 6.08
N GLY A 35 21.08 18.38 6.23
CA GLY A 35 22.06 18.31 5.15
C GLY A 35 22.27 16.88 4.61
N THR A 36 22.29 15.87 5.49
CA THR A 36 22.37 14.46 5.07
C THR A 36 21.10 14.00 4.38
N TYR A 37 19.93 14.39 4.90
CA TYR A 37 18.64 14.10 4.28
C TYR A 37 18.50 14.73 2.90
N GLU A 38 18.86 16.00 2.74
CA GLU A 38 18.79 16.68 1.44
C GLU A 38 19.74 16.04 0.41
N LYS A 39 20.95 15.62 0.83
CA LYS A 39 21.87 14.86 -0.04
C LYS A 39 21.30 13.49 -0.44
N ALA A 40 20.64 12.78 0.47
CA ALA A 40 19.99 11.51 0.16
C ALA A 40 18.85 11.71 -0.83
N LYS A 41 17.98 12.70 -0.59
CA LYS A 41 16.90 13.09 -1.49
C LYS A 41 17.40 13.47 -2.89
N GLN A 42 18.51 14.20 -3.01
CA GLN A 42 19.11 14.52 -4.30
C GLN A 42 19.59 13.27 -5.05
N LYS A 43 20.19 12.29 -4.34
CA LYS A 43 20.58 11.01 -4.94
C LYS A 43 19.36 10.22 -5.42
N ASP A 44 18.32 10.15 -4.60
CA ASP A 44 17.08 9.45 -4.96
C ASP A 44 16.42 10.10 -6.17
N GLN A 45 16.41 11.43 -6.25
CA GLN A 45 15.86 12.16 -7.39
C GLN A 45 16.64 11.87 -8.69
N LEU A 46 17.97 11.75 -8.62
CA LEU A 46 18.79 11.32 -9.75
C LEU A 46 18.50 9.87 -10.16
N VAL A 47 18.31 8.96 -9.20
CA VAL A 47 17.96 7.56 -9.47
C VAL A 47 16.57 7.47 -10.12
N ILE A 48 15.59 8.20 -9.58
CA ILE A 48 14.23 8.29 -10.16
C ILE A 48 14.30 8.80 -11.61
N GLN A 49 15.13 9.80 -11.89
CA GLN A 49 15.28 10.31 -13.25
C GLN A 49 15.88 9.27 -14.19
N LYS A 50 16.93 8.55 -13.77
CA LYS A 50 17.51 7.44 -14.55
C LYS A 50 16.51 6.31 -14.80
N LEU A 51 15.70 5.96 -13.80
CA LEU A 51 14.66 4.94 -13.94
C LEU A 51 13.55 5.39 -14.91
N LYS A 52 13.14 6.66 -14.85
CA LYS A 52 12.20 7.25 -15.82
C LYS A 52 12.75 7.17 -17.23
N ASP A 53 14.01 7.55 -17.45
CA ASP A 53 14.65 7.48 -18.76
C ASP A 53 14.72 6.02 -19.26
N ARG A 54 15.00 5.06 -18.37
CA ARG A 54 15.01 3.63 -18.72
C ARG A 54 13.63 3.10 -19.09
N ILE A 55 12.57 3.53 -18.40
CA ILE A 55 11.18 3.17 -18.75
C ILE A 55 10.85 3.71 -20.13
N VAL A 56 11.16 4.97 -20.43
CA VAL A 56 10.94 5.55 -21.76
C VAL A 56 11.70 4.78 -22.83
N GLN A 57 12.94 4.36 -22.55
CA GLN A 57 13.72 3.54 -23.47
C GLN A 57 13.07 2.16 -23.72
N LEU A 58 12.63 1.47 -22.67
CA LEU A 58 11.92 0.20 -22.77
C LEU A 58 10.59 0.34 -23.51
N ASP A 59 9.86 1.44 -23.33
CA ASP A 59 8.63 1.71 -24.07
C ASP A 59 8.89 1.90 -25.57
N LEU A 60 10.00 2.54 -25.94
CA LEU A 60 10.42 2.67 -27.34
C LEU A 60 10.83 1.32 -27.93
N GLU A 61 11.58 0.51 -27.18
CA GLU A 61 11.95 -0.86 -27.56
C GLU A 61 10.70 -1.73 -27.75
N ASN A 62 9.77 -1.71 -26.79
CA ASN A 62 8.51 -2.45 -26.86
C ASN A 62 7.62 -1.99 -28.02
N LYS A 63 7.52 -0.68 -28.28
CA LYS A 63 6.81 -0.17 -29.46
C LYS A 63 7.44 -0.67 -30.76
N THR A 64 8.76 -0.68 -30.83
CA THR A 64 9.50 -1.17 -32.01
C THR A 64 9.29 -2.67 -32.21
N LEU A 65 9.34 -3.46 -31.14
CA LEU A 65 9.07 -4.89 -31.15
C LEU A 65 7.61 -5.19 -31.51
N ALA A 66 6.65 -4.41 -31.00
CA ALA A 66 5.24 -4.54 -31.34
C ALA A 66 4.98 -4.22 -32.82
N ILE A 67 5.64 -3.19 -33.36
CA ILE A 67 5.58 -2.87 -34.79
C ILE A 67 6.22 -4.00 -35.61
N ALA A 68 7.40 -4.51 -35.23
CA ALA A 68 8.04 -5.63 -35.92
C ALA A 68 7.19 -6.92 -35.88
N ALA A 69 6.55 -7.20 -34.75
CA ALA A 69 5.65 -8.34 -34.58
C ALA A 69 4.35 -8.17 -35.38
N SER A 70 3.76 -6.97 -35.39
CA SER A 70 2.58 -6.64 -36.19
C SER A 70 2.88 -6.60 -37.70
N SER A 71 4.10 -6.24 -38.09
CA SER A 71 4.56 -6.26 -39.49
C SER A 71 4.79 -7.69 -39.98
N ARG A 72 5.06 -8.61 -39.05
CA ARG A 72 5.14 -10.05 -39.29
C ARG A 72 3.75 -10.67 -39.10
N ALA A 73 2.80 -10.28 -39.94
CA ALA A 73 1.51 -10.95 -40.00
C ALA A 73 1.72 -12.45 -40.32
N PRO A 74 0.96 -13.38 -39.71
CA PRO A 74 0.92 -14.78 -40.08
C PRO A 74 0.09 -14.95 -41.37
N GLY A 75 0.55 -14.32 -42.45
CA GLY A 75 -0.25 -14.05 -43.64
C GLY A 75 0.05 -14.88 -44.88
N ASP A 76 1.22 -15.52 -45.00
CA ASP A 76 1.64 -16.13 -46.27
C ASP A 76 1.70 -17.66 -46.31
N THR A 77 1.25 -18.36 -45.26
CA THR A 77 1.13 -19.83 -45.31
C THR A 77 -0.20 -20.40 -44.83
N ASN A 78 -1.11 -19.58 -44.27
CA ASN A 78 -2.35 -20.09 -43.66
C ASN A 78 -3.62 -19.84 -44.50
N GLY A 79 -3.50 -19.20 -45.66
CA GLY A 79 -4.64 -18.89 -46.54
C GLY A 79 -5.18 -20.09 -47.34
N GLU A 80 -4.38 -21.16 -47.49
CA GLU A 80 -4.78 -22.34 -48.27
C GLU A 80 -5.28 -23.51 -47.42
N GLU A 81 -5.08 -23.48 -46.10
CA GLU A 81 -5.41 -24.62 -45.22
C GLU A 81 -6.85 -24.56 -44.66
N ALA A 82 -7.44 -23.36 -44.54
CA ALA A 82 -8.74 -23.21 -43.88
C ALA A 82 -9.97 -23.58 -44.76
N ASN A 83 -9.78 -23.88 -46.05
CA ASN A 83 -10.86 -24.21 -47.00
C ASN A 83 -10.63 -25.52 -47.77
N LEU A 84 -9.94 -26.50 -47.18
CA LEU A 84 -9.84 -27.84 -47.76
C LEU A 84 -11.05 -28.69 -47.30
N ASP A 85 -12.16 -28.56 -48.03
CA ASP A 85 -13.26 -29.55 -47.95
C ASP A 85 -12.67 -30.94 -48.22
N VAL A 86 -13.09 -31.95 -47.44
CA VAL A 86 -12.68 -33.35 -47.57
C VAL A 86 -12.87 -33.83 -49.02
N ASN A 87 -13.88 -33.30 -49.72
CA ASN A 87 -14.13 -33.59 -51.13
C ASN A 87 -13.08 -32.97 -52.06
N VAL A 88 -12.63 -31.75 -51.81
CA VAL A 88 -11.55 -31.10 -52.57
C VAL A 88 -10.22 -31.83 -52.36
N LEU A 89 -9.95 -32.31 -51.13
CA LEU A 89 -8.76 -33.09 -50.85
C LEU A 89 -8.82 -34.48 -51.51
N ARG A 90 -10.00 -35.12 -51.50
CA ARG A 90 -10.28 -36.38 -52.21
C ARG A 90 -10.06 -36.23 -53.71
N ASP A 91 -10.57 -35.16 -54.32
CA ASP A 91 -10.42 -34.89 -55.75
C ASP A 91 -8.96 -34.63 -56.13
N LYS A 92 -8.21 -33.91 -55.28
CA LYS A 92 -6.76 -33.70 -55.46
C LYS A 92 -6.00 -35.03 -55.35
N MET A 93 -6.35 -35.89 -54.37
CA MET A 93 -5.79 -37.23 -54.23
C MET A 93 -6.09 -38.12 -55.43
N GLU A 94 -7.31 -38.03 -55.98
CA GLU A 94 -7.72 -38.84 -57.12
C GLU A 94 -7.06 -38.36 -58.43
N LYS A 95 -6.85 -37.05 -58.58
CA LYS A 95 -6.02 -36.48 -59.66
C LYS A 95 -4.57 -36.94 -59.56
N LEU A 96 -3.97 -36.93 -58.37
CA LEU A 96 -2.63 -37.46 -58.14
C LEU A 96 -2.55 -38.97 -58.43
N LYS A 97 -3.57 -39.74 -58.05
CA LYS A 97 -3.66 -41.18 -58.38
C LYS A 97 -3.78 -41.42 -59.88
N LYS A 98 -4.55 -40.59 -60.61
CA LYS A 98 -4.65 -40.65 -62.08
C LYS A 98 -3.34 -40.26 -62.76
N LEU A 99 -2.64 -39.24 -62.26
CA LEU A 99 -1.31 -38.86 -62.75
C LEU A 99 -0.26 -39.93 -62.47
N LEU A 100 -0.32 -40.58 -61.29
CA LEU A 100 0.52 -41.70 -60.95
C LEU A 100 0.24 -42.89 -61.87
N GLN A 101 -1.03 -43.24 -62.11
CA GLN A 101 -1.40 -44.29 -63.07
C GLN A 101 -0.98 -43.94 -64.51
N ALA A 102 -1.07 -42.67 -64.92
CA ALA A 102 -0.59 -42.21 -66.22
C ALA A 102 0.94 -42.28 -66.31
N ALA A 103 1.67 -41.97 -65.24
CA ALA A 103 3.12 -42.14 -65.16
C ALA A 103 3.53 -43.63 -65.12
N THR A 104 2.74 -44.48 -64.47
CA THR A 104 2.96 -45.93 -64.43
C THR A 104 2.69 -46.56 -65.80
N ARG A 105 1.64 -46.12 -66.51
CA ARG A 105 1.36 -46.56 -67.90
C ARG A 105 2.40 -46.06 -68.89
N LYS A 106 2.92 -44.83 -68.70
CA LYS A 106 4.08 -44.33 -69.46
C LYS A 106 5.39 -45.06 -69.15
N GLY A 107 5.49 -45.73 -68.00
CA GLY A 107 6.61 -46.62 -67.65
C GLY A 107 6.39 -48.08 -68.05
N GLN A 108 5.23 -48.44 -68.61
CA GLN A 108 4.87 -49.81 -69.00
C GLN A 108 4.94 -50.06 -70.53
N GLU A 109 5.48 -49.12 -71.32
CA GLU A 109 5.80 -49.37 -72.74
C GLU A 109 7.22 -49.92 -72.98
N GLU A 110 8.02 -50.16 -71.92
CA GLU A 110 9.31 -50.85 -72.04
C GLU A 110 9.45 -51.97 -70.99
N VAL A 111 8.51 -52.91 -70.95
CA VAL A 111 8.78 -54.25 -70.45
C VAL A 111 7.99 -55.24 -71.29
N GLU A 112 8.55 -55.59 -72.45
CA GLU A 112 8.21 -56.85 -73.11
C GLU A 112 8.57 -57.99 -72.15
N GLU A 113 7.56 -58.77 -71.76
CA GLU A 113 7.75 -60.10 -71.21
C GLU A 113 8.64 -60.92 -72.16
N PRO A 114 9.72 -61.55 -71.68
CA PRO A 114 10.41 -62.55 -72.47
C PRO A 114 9.52 -63.80 -72.54
N CYS A 115 8.91 -64.02 -73.70
CA CYS A 115 8.47 -65.32 -74.17
C CYS A 115 9.53 -66.39 -73.87
N GLU A 116 9.10 -67.51 -73.29
CA GLU A 116 9.84 -68.77 -73.35
C GLU A 116 10.18 -69.10 -74.81
N PRO A 117 11.44 -69.34 -75.17
CA PRO A 117 11.76 -70.04 -76.40
C PRO A 117 12.05 -71.49 -76.06
N GLU A 118 11.13 -72.36 -76.48
CA GLU A 118 11.36 -73.77 -76.66
C GLU A 118 12.69 -74.01 -77.40
N LEU A 119 13.49 -74.96 -76.91
CA LEU A 119 14.74 -75.41 -77.51
C LEU A 119 14.48 -76.11 -78.85
N PRO A 120 15.04 -75.65 -80.00
CA PRO A 120 15.18 -76.50 -81.16
C PRO A 120 16.49 -77.28 -81.03
N ARG A 121 16.38 -78.61 -81.00
CA ARG A 121 17.47 -79.52 -81.35
C ARG A 121 17.97 -79.14 -82.75
N GLY A 122 19.22 -78.70 -82.84
CA GLY A 122 19.86 -78.48 -84.14
C GLY A 122 21.25 -77.90 -84.04
N SER A 123 22.25 -78.78 -84.13
CA SER A 123 23.54 -78.57 -84.79
C SER A 123 24.34 -77.28 -84.49
N GLY A 124 25.36 -77.42 -83.63
CA GLY A 124 26.70 -76.91 -83.91
C GLY A 124 26.93 -75.40 -84.07
N ASP A 125 26.44 -74.55 -83.15
CA ASP A 125 27.13 -73.31 -82.69
C ASP A 125 26.45 -72.68 -81.44
N GLY A 126 25.64 -73.46 -80.70
CA GLY A 126 24.79 -72.96 -79.61
C GLY A 126 25.50 -72.66 -78.29
N GLU A 127 26.67 -73.27 -78.03
CA GLU A 127 27.40 -73.11 -76.76
C GLU A 127 27.91 -71.67 -76.54
N LYS A 128 28.26 -70.96 -77.62
CA LYS A 128 28.73 -69.57 -77.54
C LYS A 128 27.59 -68.57 -77.28
N ALA A 129 26.39 -68.82 -77.81
CA ALA A 129 25.22 -67.98 -77.59
C ALA A 129 24.70 -68.12 -76.15
N THR A 130 24.67 -69.35 -75.60
CA THR A 130 24.32 -69.59 -74.18
C THR A 130 25.41 -69.07 -73.24
N ALA A 131 26.70 -69.22 -73.58
CA ALA A 131 27.79 -68.69 -72.75
C ALA A 131 27.82 -67.16 -72.71
N GLY A 132 27.50 -66.49 -73.83
CA GLY A 132 27.36 -65.03 -73.91
C GLY A 132 26.21 -64.52 -73.06
N TYR A 133 25.06 -65.20 -73.09
CA TYR A 133 23.89 -64.89 -72.27
C TYR A 133 24.19 -65.00 -70.76
N TYR A 134 24.78 -66.12 -70.32
CA TYR A 134 25.21 -66.28 -68.92
C TYR A 134 26.28 -65.25 -68.51
N GLN A 135 27.19 -64.87 -69.41
CA GLN A 135 28.15 -63.79 -69.14
C GLN A 135 27.47 -62.44 -68.94
N GLN A 136 26.40 -62.16 -69.68
CA GLN A 136 25.67 -60.91 -69.63
C GLN A 136 24.81 -60.81 -68.36
N GLU A 137 24.13 -61.88 -67.97
CA GLU A 137 23.43 -61.98 -66.69
C GLU A 137 24.39 -61.83 -65.50
N LEU A 138 25.56 -62.45 -65.56
CA LEU A 138 26.58 -62.33 -64.51
C LEU A 138 27.13 -60.89 -64.42
N ARG A 139 27.16 -60.17 -65.55
CA ARG A 139 27.53 -58.74 -65.62
C ARG A 139 26.43 -57.86 -65.01
N GLN A 140 25.17 -58.11 -65.34
CA GLN A 140 24.01 -57.42 -64.77
C GLN A 140 23.91 -57.65 -63.26
N LEU A 141 24.05 -58.90 -62.79
CA LEU A 141 24.01 -59.23 -61.37
C LEU A 141 25.15 -58.56 -60.58
N LYS A 142 26.33 -58.44 -61.18
CA LYS A 142 27.45 -57.68 -60.59
C LYS A 142 27.13 -56.19 -60.50
N GLU A 143 26.54 -55.60 -61.54
CA GLU A 143 26.11 -54.20 -61.51
C GLU A 143 25.00 -53.96 -60.49
N GLU A 144 24.02 -54.85 -60.39
CA GLU A 144 22.96 -54.80 -59.39
C GLU A 144 23.49 -54.94 -57.97
N PHE A 145 24.46 -55.84 -57.76
CA PHE A 145 25.15 -56.00 -56.48
C PHE A 145 25.94 -54.76 -56.10
N GLU A 146 26.68 -54.15 -57.02
CA GLU A 146 27.38 -52.89 -56.75
C GLU A 146 26.39 -51.75 -56.47
N ARG A 147 25.27 -51.66 -57.21
CA ARG A 147 24.17 -50.72 -56.93
C ARG A 147 23.53 -50.96 -55.57
N TYR A 148 23.38 -52.21 -55.14
CA TYR A 148 22.86 -52.56 -53.81
C TYR A 148 23.86 -52.20 -52.71
N LYS A 149 25.13 -52.50 -52.90
CA LYS A 149 26.22 -52.17 -51.96
C LYS A 149 26.33 -50.67 -51.72
N VAL A 150 26.29 -49.85 -52.79
CA VAL A 150 26.28 -48.39 -52.67
C VAL A 150 25.04 -47.89 -51.92
N ARG A 151 23.85 -48.44 -52.21
CA ARG A 151 22.61 -48.10 -51.49
C ARG A 151 22.66 -48.47 -50.01
N ALA A 152 23.14 -49.67 -49.67
CA ALA A 152 23.29 -50.13 -48.30
C ALA A 152 24.30 -49.27 -47.52
N GLN A 153 25.44 -48.92 -48.14
CA GLN A 153 26.41 -48.01 -47.56
C GLN A 153 25.82 -46.61 -47.31
N LEU A 154 25.02 -46.09 -48.24
CA LEU A 154 24.35 -44.80 -48.07
C LEU A 154 23.33 -44.82 -46.92
N VAL A 155 22.54 -45.89 -46.80
CA VAL A 155 21.57 -46.05 -45.71
C VAL A 155 22.28 -46.13 -44.36
N LEU A 156 23.37 -46.90 -44.24
CA LEU A 156 24.16 -47.00 -43.01
C LEU A 156 24.80 -45.66 -42.64
N LYS A 157 25.34 -44.93 -43.62
CA LYS A 157 25.95 -43.61 -43.39
C LYS A 157 24.91 -42.58 -42.97
N ASN A 158 23.75 -42.55 -43.63
CA ASN A 158 22.63 -41.68 -43.25
C ASN A 158 22.04 -42.05 -41.88
N LYS A 159 21.98 -43.34 -41.54
CA LYS A 159 21.53 -43.81 -40.23
C LYS A 159 22.50 -43.37 -39.13
N SER A 160 23.80 -43.58 -39.35
CA SER A 160 24.86 -43.12 -38.44
C SER A 160 24.85 -41.60 -38.26
N SER A 161 24.71 -40.80 -39.33
CA SER A 161 24.62 -39.34 -39.21
C SER A 161 23.39 -38.87 -38.44
N LYS A 162 22.23 -39.52 -38.62
CA LYS A 162 21.02 -39.21 -37.85
C LYS A 162 21.17 -39.58 -36.37
N ASP A 163 21.77 -40.74 -36.08
CA ASP A 163 21.99 -41.18 -34.70
C ASP A 163 23.00 -40.27 -33.97
N ILE A 164 24.02 -39.76 -34.67
CA ILE A 164 24.95 -38.74 -34.14
C ILE A 164 24.23 -37.42 -33.87
N ASN A 165 23.33 -36.98 -34.75
CA ASN A 165 22.57 -35.75 -34.53
C ASN A 165 21.59 -35.88 -33.36
N LEU A 166 20.88 -37.01 -33.25
CA LEU A 166 20.00 -37.30 -32.12
C LEU A 166 20.77 -37.38 -30.79
N ALA A 167 21.99 -37.93 -30.79
CA ALA A 167 22.84 -37.96 -29.61
C ALA A 167 23.25 -36.55 -29.16
N LYS A 168 23.59 -35.66 -30.10
CA LYS A 168 23.91 -34.25 -29.82
C LYS A 168 22.69 -33.49 -29.28
N GLU A 169 21.52 -33.64 -29.90
CA GLU A 169 20.28 -33.03 -29.41
C GLU A 169 19.94 -33.50 -27.99
N LEU A 170 20.20 -34.78 -27.67
CA LEU A 170 19.99 -35.34 -26.35
C LEU A 170 21.00 -34.82 -25.33
N GLU A 171 22.26 -34.63 -25.72
CA GLU A 171 23.30 -33.99 -24.91
C GLU A 171 22.97 -32.52 -24.63
N GLU A 172 22.59 -31.74 -25.64
CA GLU A 172 22.15 -30.35 -25.50
C GLU A 172 20.92 -30.24 -24.58
N ALA A 173 19.95 -31.15 -24.70
CA ALA A 173 18.79 -31.20 -23.80
C ALA A 173 19.18 -31.55 -22.36
N GLN A 174 20.17 -32.44 -22.16
CA GLN A 174 20.70 -32.77 -20.84
C GLN A 174 21.44 -31.59 -20.22
N GLU A 175 22.25 -30.86 -20.98
CA GLU A 175 22.92 -29.63 -20.55
C GLU A 175 21.90 -28.56 -20.14
N GLN A 176 20.87 -28.32 -20.95
CA GLN A 176 19.79 -27.39 -20.61
C GLN A 176 19.05 -27.79 -19.32
N LEU A 177 18.81 -29.09 -19.13
CA LEU A 177 18.20 -29.59 -17.89
C LEU A 177 19.13 -29.40 -16.68
N ALA A 178 20.44 -29.59 -16.84
CA ALA A 178 21.42 -29.34 -15.78
C ALA A 178 21.47 -27.85 -15.42
N GLU A 179 21.55 -26.96 -16.41
CA GLU A 179 21.52 -25.51 -16.19
C GLU A 179 20.23 -25.05 -15.51
N LEU A 180 19.07 -25.58 -15.92
CA LEU A 180 17.79 -25.25 -15.29
C LEU A 180 17.73 -25.71 -13.84
N ARG A 181 18.31 -26.88 -13.53
CA ARG A 181 18.44 -27.37 -12.14
C ARG A 181 19.34 -26.48 -11.32
N ASP A 182 20.49 -26.08 -11.85
CA ASP A 182 21.42 -25.18 -11.16
C ASP A 182 20.80 -23.81 -10.93
N LYS A 183 20.10 -23.26 -11.93
CA LYS A 183 19.33 -22.00 -11.80
C LYS A 183 18.23 -22.13 -10.74
N TYR A 184 17.52 -23.25 -10.69
CA TYR A 184 16.50 -23.51 -9.68
C TYR A 184 17.10 -23.55 -8.27
N VAL A 185 18.20 -24.28 -8.08
CA VAL A 185 18.89 -24.35 -6.78
C VAL A 185 19.42 -22.97 -6.36
N ALA A 186 20.02 -22.23 -7.29
CA ALA A 186 20.50 -20.87 -7.01
C ALA A 186 19.35 -19.91 -6.62
N LEU A 187 18.21 -19.99 -7.32
CA LEU A 187 17.03 -19.20 -6.99
C LEU A 187 16.43 -19.60 -5.64
N GLN A 188 16.40 -20.89 -5.31
CA GLN A 188 15.97 -21.36 -3.99
C GLN A 188 16.88 -20.82 -2.88
N LEU A 189 18.20 -20.93 -3.03
CA LEU A 189 19.15 -20.41 -2.06
C LEU A 189 19.01 -18.89 -1.88
N ALA A 190 18.88 -18.12 -2.96
CA ALA A 190 18.67 -16.68 -2.89
C ALA A 190 17.33 -16.32 -2.22
N SER A 191 16.27 -17.09 -2.48
CA SER A 191 14.98 -16.94 -1.80
C SER A 191 15.10 -17.23 -0.30
N ASP A 192 15.81 -18.29 0.08
CA ASP A 192 16.01 -18.66 1.49
C ASP A 192 16.85 -17.61 2.22
N ASP A 193 17.88 -17.06 1.57
CA ASP A 193 18.74 -16.05 2.17
C ASP A 193 18.04 -14.70 2.33
N THR A 194 17.25 -14.28 1.34
CA THR A 194 16.41 -13.09 1.48
C THR A 194 15.33 -13.28 2.54
N GLU A 195 14.74 -14.48 2.66
CA GLU A 195 13.78 -14.78 3.73
C GLU A 195 14.43 -14.72 5.12
N LYS A 196 15.64 -15.27 5.28
CA LYS A 196 16.41 -15.18 6.54
C LYS A 196 16.72 -13.72 6.91
N GLN A 197 17.15 -12.91 5.95
CA GLN A 197 17.42 -11.48 6.17
C GLN A 197 16.16 -10.76 6.63
N HIS A 198 15.04 -10.96 5.94
CA HIS A 198 13.76 -10.36 6.34
C HIS A 198 13.30 -10.82 7.73
N ARG A 199 13.48 -12.10 8.08
CA ARG A 199 13.17 -12.60 9.42
C ARG A 199 14.02 -11.92 10.49
N GLN A 200 15.34 -11.77 10.26
CA GLN A 200 16.24 -11.08 11.17
C GLN A 200 15.87 -9.60 11.34
N ASP A 201 15.56 -8.90 10.24
CA ASP A 201 15.13 -7.50 10.29
C ASP A 201 13.81 -7.35 11.07
N MET A 202 12.86 -8.25 10.84
CA MET A 202 11.59 -8.26 11.58
C MET A 202 11.78 -8.52 13.07
N GLU A 203 12.71 -9.40 13.44
CA GLU A 203 13.07 -9.66 14.84
C GLU A 203 13.76 -8.44 15.46
N ALA A 204 14.70 -7.80 14.77
CA ALA A 204 15.35 -6.57 15.22
C ALA A 204 14.34 -5.45 15.44
N LYS A 205 13.41 -5.23 14.48
CA LYS A 205 12.36 -4.22 14.61
C LYS A 205 11.39 -4.53 15.75
N ARG A 206 11.05 -5.80 15.98
CA ARG A 206 10.25 -6.21 17.15
C ARG A 206 10.97 -5.90 18.46
N GLN A 207 12.28 -6.16 18.53
CA GLN A 207 13.09 -5.83 19.71
C GLN A 207 13.16 -4.32 19.94
N GLU A 208 13.45 -3.52 18.91
CA GLU A 208 13.43 -2.06 18.96
C GLU A 208 12.09 -1.50 19.47
N LEU A 209 10.97 -2.01 18.93
CA LEU A 209 9.63 -1.60 19.37
C LEU A 209 9.38 -1.95 20.85
N SER A 210 9.80 -3.14 21.29
CA SER A 210 9.64 -3.55 22.69
C SER A 210 10.45 -2.68 23.64
N GLN A 211 11.68 -2.29 23.25
CA GLN A 211 12.53 -1.40 24.03
C GLN A 211 11.93 0.01 24.09
N LEU A 212 11.46 0.54 22.96
CA LEU A 212 10.82 1.86 22.91
C LEU A 212 9.54 1.89 23.76
N GLN A 213 8.74 0.83 23.74
CA GLN A 213 7.55 0.70 24.60
C GLN A 213 7.92 0.69 26.09
N GLN A 214 8.99 -0.02 26.46
CA GLN A 214 9.48 -0.04 27.85
C GLN A 214 9.98 1.33 28.29
N LEU A 215 10.76 2.02 27.45
CA LEU A 215 11.25 3.38 27.73
C LEU A 215 10.10 4.36 27.88
N HIS A 216 9.14 4.35 26.94
CA HIS A 216 7.97 5.22 27.02
C HIS A 216 7.15 4.97 28.29
N ARG A 217 6.98 3.70 28.69
CA ARG A 217 6.32 3.36 29.95
C ARG A 217 7.07 3.90 31.16
N GLN A 218 8.40 3.77 31.19
CA GLN A 218 9.23 4.30 32.28
C GLN A 218 9.17 5.83 32.34
N GLU A 219 9.22 6.52 31.21
CA GLU A 219 9.08 7.98 31.13
C GLU A 219 7.71 8.44 31.63
N LEU A 220 6.65 7.71 31.26
CA LEU A 220 5.29 8.00 31.69
C LEU A 220 5.13 7.80 33.21
N GLU A 221 5.69 6.72 33.75
CA GLU A 221 5.76 6.48 35.20
C GLU A 221 6.58 7.59 35.91
N ARG A 222 7.72 8.00 35.35
CA ARG A 222 8.53 9.11 35.89
C ARG A 222 7.77 10.42 35.93
N CYS A 223 7.16 10.81 34.81
CA CYS A 223 6.33 12.02 34.72
C CYS A 223 5.18 11.98 35.73
N GLN A 224 4.49 10.85 35.87
CA GLN A 224 3.40 10.70 36.85
C GLN A 224 3.89 10.90 38.28
N LEU A 225 5.05 10.33 38.64
CA LEU A 225 5.65 10.51 39.96
C LEU A 225 6.03 11.99 40.19
N GLU A 226 6.65 12.64 39.22
CA GLU A 226 7.00 14.07 39.31
C GLU A 226 5.75 14.95 39.52
N TYR A 227 4.64 14.68 38.83
CA TYR A 227 3.39 15.42 39.04
C TYR A 227 2.77 15.14 40.42
N ARG A 228 2.82 13.90 40.89
CA ARG A 228 2.35 13.55 42.25
C ARG A 228 3.18 14.26 43.32
N GLU A 229 4.50 14.29 43.17
CA GLU A 229 5.38 15.01 44.11
C GLU A 229 5.10 16.52 44.11
N ARG A 230 4.89 17.13 42.94
CA ARG A 230 4.52 18.55 42.84
C ARG A 230 3.18 18.84 43.50
N ALA A 231 2.19 17.96 43.33
CA ALA A 231 0.89 18.08 43.98
C ALA A 231 1.03 18.03 45.51
N LEU A 232 1.76 17.04 46.04
CA LEU A 232 2.01 16.91 47.48
C LEU A 232 2.71 18.14 48.07
N ARG A 233 3.73 18.69 47.38
CA ARG A 233 4.41 19.92 47.83
C ARG A 233 3.45 21.12 47.91
N LEU A 234 2.58 21.28 46.91
CA LEU A 234 1.57 22.34 46.93
C LEU A 234 0.55 22.15 48.05
N GLU A 235 0.11 20.91 48.30
CA GLU A 235 -0.77 20.59 49.44
C GLU A 235 -0.12 20.95 50.77
N GLU A 236 1.15 20.58 50.97
CA GLU A 236 1.92 20.94 52.17
C GLU A 236 2.06 22.45 52.35
N GLU A 237 2.32 23.20 51.28
CA GLU A 237 2.38 24.66 51.32
C GLU A 237 1.03 25.27 51.68
N MET A 238 -0.08 24.75 51.14
CA MET A 238 -1.43 25.18 51.50
C MET A 238 -1.77 24.88 52.95
N HIS A 239 -1.36 23.72 53.47
CA HIS A 239 -1.49 23.39 54.89
C HIS A 239 -0.72 24.39 55.76
N LYS A 240 0.55 24.66 55.45
CA LYS A 240 1.38 25.65 56.16
C LYS A 240 0.75 27.05 56.14
N GLN A 241 0.15 27.46 55.01
CA GLN A 241 -0.55 28.75 54.92
C GLN A 241 -1.81 28.80 55.79
N ARG A 242 -2.60 27.72 55.79
CA ARG A 242 -3.79 27.60 56.65
C ARG A 242 -3.41 27.67 58.13
N ASP A 243 -2.37 26.94 58.54
CA ASP A 243 -1.90 26.93 59.93
C ASP A 243 -1.43 28.33 60.38
N ARG A 244 -0.68 29.04 59.51
CA ARG A 244 -0.28 30.43 59.76
C ARG A 244 -1.49 31.37 59.88
N ALA A 245 -2.48 31.23 58.99
CA ALA A 245 -3.68 32.05 59.04
C ALA A 245 -4.50 31.79 60.32
N LEU A 246 -4.62 30.52 60.73
CA LEU A 246 -5.27 30.13 61.99
C LEU A 246 -4.51 30.70 63.20
N ALA A 247 -3.18 30.68 63.20
CA ALA A 247 -2.38 31.28 64.27
C ALA A 247 -2.59 32.80 64.37
N VAL A 248 -2.58 33.52 63.24
CA VAL A 248 -2.85 34.97 63.21
C VAL A 248 -4.27 35.27 63.69
N LEU A 249 -5.27 34.48 63.28
CA LEU A 249 -6.65 34.63 63.77
C LEU A 249 -6.71 34.44 65.29
N ALA A 250 -6.05 33.41 65.84
CA ALA A 250 -6.00 33.18 67.28
C ALA A 250 -5.32 34.34 68.03
N GLU A 251 -4.25 34.94 67.49
CA GLU A 251 -3.62 36.14 68.04
C GLU A 251 -4.59 37.34 68.03
N LYS A 252 -5.32 37.55 66.91
CA LYS A 252 -6.33 38.62 66.82
C LYS A 252 -7.48 38.38 67.80
N ASP A 253 -7.94 37.15 67.97
CA ASP A 253 -8.99 36.81 68.92
C ASP A 253 -8.55 37.13 70.36
N GLN A 254 -7.30 36.80 70.73
CA GLN A 254 -6.73 37.17 72.03
C GLN A 254 -6.63 38.70 72.20
N GLU A 255 -6.16 39.43 71.19
CA GLU A 255 -6.14 40.90 71.21
C GLU A 255 -7.54 41.49 71.39
N LEU A 256 -8.55 40.95 70.69
CA LEU A 256 -9.94 41.36 70.83
C LEU A 256 -10.48 41.07 72.22
N GLU A 257 -10.16 39.91 72.81
CA GLU A 257 -10.49 39.57 74.19
C GLU A 257 -9.83 40.53 75.19
N HIS A 258 -8.55 40.87 74.99
CA HIS A 258 -7.85 41.85 75.80
C HIS A 258 -8.48 43.25 75.68
N LEU A 259 -8.82 43.70 74.47
CA LEU A 259 -9.51 44.97 74.26
C LEU A 259 -10.90 44.99 74.89
N ARG A 260 -11.66 43.88 74.81
CA ARG A 260 -12.96 43.73 75.49
C ARG A 260 -12.81 43.77 77.02
N ALA A 261 -11.78 43.13 77.56
CA ALA A 261 -11.48 43.16 78.99
C ALA A 261 -11.09 44.57 79.46
N LEU A 262 -10.31 45.31 78.66
CA LEU A 262 -9.92 46.70 78.94
C LEU A 262 -11.04 47.73 78.69
N ALA A 263 -11.98 47.43 77.80
CA ALA A 263 -13.19 48.24 77.57
C ALA A 263 -14.25 48.03 78.68
N LEU A 264 -14.06 47.05 79.56
CA LEU A 264 -14.95 46.76 80.69
C LEU A 264 -14.66 47.57 81.98
N PRO A 265 -14.50 48.90 81.89
CA PRO A 265 -14.95 49.77 82.97
C PRO A 265 -15.96 50.85 82.57
N HIS A 266 -16.37 50.99 81.30
CA HIS A 266 -17.38 51.98 80.92
C HIS A 266 -18.54 51.32 80.16
N GLY A 267 -19.61 51.09 80.91
CA GLY A 267 -20.77 50.32 80.49
C GLY A 267 -21.45 50.83 79.23
N LEU A 268 -21.74 49.89 78.33
CA LEU A 268 -23.00 49.88 77.61
C LEU A 268 -23.61 48.50 77.81
N GLN A 269 -24.63 48.49 78.67
CA GLN A 269 -25.59 47.42 78.82
C GLN A 269 -26.03 46.89 77.45
N PRO A 270 -26.11 45.57 77.26
CA PRO A 270 -26.85 45.02 76.13
C PRO A 270 -28.34 45.33 76.37
N SER A 271 -28.85 46.35 75.66
CA SER A 271 -30.27 46.65 75.63
C SER A 271 -31.01 45.46 75.02
N ARG A 272 -31.51 44.57 75.88
CA ARG A 272 -32.58 43.66 75.56
C ARG A 272 -33.90 44.42 75.70
N SER A 273 -34.60 44.67 74.60
CA SER A 273 -36.05 44.53 74.61
C SER A 273 -36.57 44.11 73.22
N PRO A 274 -37.52 43.15 73.17
CA PRO A 274 -38.15 42.62 71.96
C PRO A 274 -39.48 43.37 71.63
N LEU A 275 -40.13 42.98 70.53
CA LEU A 275 -41.44 43.41 69.95
C LEU A 275 -41.22 44.25 68.67
N ASP A 276 -41.43 43.75 67.44
CA ASP A 276 -42.65 43.26 66.75
C ASP A 276 -43.65 44.39 66.40
N ILE A 277 -44.30 44.28 65.22
CA ILE A 277 -45.22 45.22 64.51
C ILE A 277 -44.49 46.14 63.49
N ALA A 278 -44.48 45.89 62.17
CA ALA A 278 -45.54 45.81 61.15
C ALA A 278 -46.21 47.16 60.80
N GLN A 279 -46.15 47.51 59.50
CA GLN A 279 -46.88 48.59 58.78
C GLN A 279 -46.49 50.03 59.19
N GLY A 280 -46.42 51.05 58.35
CA GLY A 280 -46.79 51.28 56.96
C GLY A 280 -46.58 52.79 56.71
N ASP A 281 -46.62 53.20 55.44
CA ASP A 281 -46.74 54.59 54.94
C ASP A 281 -45.49 55.51 54.91
N SER A 282 -44.83 55.54 53.73
CA SER A 282 -44.87 56.59 52.69
C SER A 282 -44.81 58.11 53.04
N PRO A 283 -44.44 58.99 52.08
CA PRO A 283 -43.25 59.86 52.17
C PRO A 283 -43.56 61.37 52.05
N GLY A 284 -42.56 62.24 52.23
CA GLY A 284 -42.63 63.67 51.90
C GLY A 284 -41.64 64.50 52.71
N LEU A 285 -40.54 64.92 52.10
CA LEU A 285 -40.30 66.28 51.58
C LEU A 285 -39.99 67.33 52.66
N ASP A 286 -38.70 67.66 52.66
CA ASP A 286 -38.14 69.02 52.67
C ASP A 286 -37.95 69.82 53.96
N SER A 287 -36.84 70.56 53.88
CA SER A 287 -36.53 71.81 54.57
C SER A 287 -35.78 71.73 55.90
N SER A 288 -34.46 71.67 55.73
CA SER A 288 -33.51 72.68 56.24
C SER A 288 -33.51 72.97 57.74
N SER A 289 -32.52 72.43 58.45
CA SER A 289 -31.93 73.15 59.57
C SER A 289 -30.46 72.76 59.75
N SER A 290 -29.62 73.75 59.48
CA SER A 290 -28.22 73.91 59.85
C SER A 290 -27.73 73.06 61.04
N CYS A 291 -26.65 72.30 60.86
CA CYS A 291 -25.46 72.45 61.71
C CYS A 291 -24.27 71.58 61.26
N SER A 292 -23.15 72.27 61.02
CA SER A 292 -21.81 71.86 61.47
C SER A 292 -21.11 70.67 60.77
N SER A 293 -20.37 70.99 59.71
CA SER A 293 -18.89 70.99 59.78
C SER A 293 -18.23 69.83 60.55
N VAL A 294 -18.33 68.57 60.12
CA VAL A 294 -17.31 67.54 60.45
C VAL A 294 -17.25 66.45 59.37
N VAL A 295 -16.98 66.80 58.12
CA VAL A 295 -16.43 65.85 57.13
C VAL A 295 -15.49 66.64 56.22
N PRO A 296 -14.18 66.68 56.53
CA PRO A 296 -13.27 65.90 55.71
C PRO A 296 -12.02 65.47 56.51
N GLN A 297 -12.11 64.45 57.35
CA GLN A 297 -10.92 63.92 58.03
C GLN A 297 -11.02 62.42 58.33
N ALA A 298 -11.45 61.64 57.33
CA ALA A 298 -11.41 60.18 57.39
C ALA A 298 -10.81 59.53 56.12
N LEU A 299 -10.22 60.31 55.22
CA LEU A 299 -9.52 59.81 54.02
C LEU A 299 -8.05 60.25 53.93
N GLN A 300 -7.45 60.72 55.02
CA GLN A 300 -5.98 60.82 55.08
C GLN A 300 -5.44 59.48 55.55
N LEU A 301 -5.28 58.56 54.60
CA LEU A 301 -4.34 57.45 54.76
C LEU A 301 -2.98 58.05 55.18
N PRO A 302 -2.24 57.42 56.10
CA PRO A 302 -0.92 57.90 56.47
C PRO A 302 -0.03 57.98 55.21
N PRO A 303 0.82 59.01 55.06
CA PRO A 303 1.70 59.19 53.90
C PRO A 303 2.74 58.06 53.73
N SER A 304 2.79 57.09 54.66
CA SER A 304 3.59 55.87 54.55
C SER A 304 2.90 54.74 53.78
N ALA A 305 1.58 54.80 53.53
CA ALA A 305 0.82 53.75 52.83
C ALA A 305 0.70 54.00 51.31
N GLU A 306 0.80 55.24 50.85
CA GLU A 306 0.82 55.60 49.42
C GLU A 306 1.95 54.93 48.61
N PRO A 307 3.21 54.85 49.09
CA PRO A 307 4.27 54.13 48.39
C PRO A 307 3.99 52.62 48.29
N THR A 308 3.36 52.02 49.32
CA THR A 308 3.02 50.59 49.33
C THR A 308 1.88 50.27 48.35
N LEU A 309 0.88 51.14 48.25
CA LEU A 309 -0.21 50.99 47.29
C LEU A 309 0.27 51.12 45.84
N PHE A 310 1.22 52.04 45.57
CA PHE A 310 1.81 52.19 44.24
C PHE A 310 2.63 50.96 43.83
N LEU A 311 3.45 50.41 44.73
CA LEU A 311 4.21 49.17 44.48
C LEU A 311 3.29 47.97 44.24
N TYR A 312 2.18 47.87 44.97
CA TYR A 312 1.18 46.83 44.75
C TYR A 312 0.48 46.98 43.39
N ALA A 313 0.10 48.20 43.01
CA ALA A 313 -0.49 48.49 41.70
C ALA A 313 0.49 48.14 40.55
N GLU A 314 1.77 48.45 40.72
CA GLU A 314 2.81 48.09 39.74
C GLU A 314 2.99 46.56 39.63
N GLN A 315 3.01 45.85 40.76
CA GLN A 315 3.08 44.39 40.76
C GLN A 315 1.85 43.77 40.09
N LEU A 316 0.66 44.32 40.32
CA LEU A 316 -0.57 43.88 39.68
C LEU A 316 -0.51 44.09 38.17
N ALA A 317 -0.04 45.26 37.71
CA ALA A 317 0.15 45.54 36.28
C ALA A 317 1.15 44.58 35.62
N ARG A 318 2.26 44.25 36.28
CA ARG A 318 3.21 43.24 35.78
C ARG A 318 2.54 41.86 35.64
N LYS A 319 1.75 41.46 36.63
CA LYS A 319 0.98 40.19 36.58
C LYS A 319 -0.06 40.19 35.49
N GLU A 320 -0.75 41.31 35.25
CA GLU A 320 -1.72 41.43 34.15
C GLU A 320 -1.05 41.29 32.77
N VAL A 321 0.13 41.88 32.58
CA VAL A 321 0.92 41.73 31.36
C VAL A 321 1.36 40.27 31.16
N GLU A 322 1.86 39.62 32.21
CA GLU A 322 2.20 38.18 32.18
C GLU A 322 0.98 37.32 31.83
N LEU A 323 -0.17 37.56 32.46
CA LEU A 323 -1.41 36.85 32.16
C LEU A 323 -1.88 37.09 30.72
N ALA A 324 -1.76 38.32 30.21
CA ALA A 324 -2.09 38.63 28.83
C ALA A 324 -1.14 37.90 27.85
N ALA A 325 0.15 37.83 28.15
CA ALA A 325 1.14 37.10 27.35
C ALA A 325 0.85 35.58 27.37
N LEU A 326 0.56 35.00 28.54
CA LEU A 326 0.19 33.60 28.68
C LEU A 326 -1.12 33.28 27.95
N ARG A 327 -2.12 34.15 28.01
CA ARG A 327 -3.37 33.99 27.24
C ARG A 327 -3.08 34.00 25.74
N LYS A 328 -2.27 34.93 25.23
CA LYS A 328 -1.88 34.96 23.80
C LYS A 328 -1.15 33.67 23.39
N LEU A 329 -0.24 33.18 24.22
CA LEU A 329 0.48 31.93 23.97
C LEU A 329 -0.48 30.73 23.96
N ARG A 330 -1.40 30.64 24.93
CA ARG A 330 -2.46 29.62 24.96
C ARG A 330 -3.28 29.63 23.67
N HIS A 331 -3.77 30.79 23.23
CA HIS A 331 -4.57 30.89 21.99
C HIS A 331 -3.77 30.46 20.76
N ARG A 332 -2.46 30.79 20.71
CA ARG A 332 -1.57 30.33 19.64
C ARG A 332 -1.40 28.82 19.65
N LEU A 333 -1.16 28.22 20.81
CA LEU A 333 -1.01 26.77 20.96
C LEU A 333 -2.31 26.04 20.62
N GLU A 334 -3.46 26.58 21.01
CA GLU A 334 -4.77 26.03 20.63
C GLU A 334 -5.01 26.10 19.13
N GLY A 335 -4.65 27.21 18.49
CA GLY A 335 -4.67 27.31 17.03
C GLY A 335 -3.79 26.26 16.36
N GLN A 336 -2.59 26.01 16.89
CA GLN A 336 -1.70 24.96 16.39
C GLN A 336 -2.28 23.55 16.62
N LEU A 337 -2.92 23.29 17.76
CA LEU A 337 -3.58 22.03 18.04
C LEU A 337 -4.74 21.78 17.06
N HIS A 338 -5.57 22.78 16.80
CA HIS A 338 -6.65 22.68 15.82
C HIS A 338 -6.12 22.41 14.41
N GLN A 339 -5.08 23.12 13.97
CA GLN A 339 -4.44 22.89 12.67
C GLN A 339 -3.86 21.47 12.56
N LEU A 340 -3.19 20.98 13.61
CA LEU A 340 -2.67 19.61 13.63
C LEU A 340 -3.80 18.58 13.61
N GLN A 341 -4.90 18.84 14.31
CA GLN A 341 -6.06 17.96 14.33
C GLN A 341 -6.76 17.91 12.96
N GLU A 342 -6.94 19.05 12.30
CA GLU A 342 -7.48 19.13 10.93
C GLU A 342 -6.57 18.40 9.94
N ALA A 343 -5.26 18.59 10.02
CA ALA A 343 -4.30 17.89 9.17
C ALA A 343 -4.31 16.37 9.40
N ALA A 344 -4.46 15.92 10.64
CA ALA A 344 -4.57 14.50 10.98
C ALA A 344 -5.86 13.88 10.45
N LEU A 345 -7.00 14.57 10.56
CA LEU A 345 -8.27 14.13 9.99
C LEU A 345 -8.19 14.04 8.47
N ALA A 346 -7.63 15.06 7.80
CA ALA A 346 -7.46 15.05 6.35
C ALA A 346 -6.52 13.93 5.87
N GLN A 347 -5.46 13.61 6.63
CA GLN A 347 -4.62 12.44 6.38
C GLN A 347 -5.40 11.14 6.54
N GLN A 348 -6.18 11.00 7.61
CA GLN A 348 -6.99 9.82 7.87
C GLN A 348 -8.03 9.57 6.77
N GLU A 349 -8.68 10.62 6.27
CA GLU A 349 -9.64 10.54 5.15
C GLU A 349 -8.94 10.04 3.88
N LYS A 350 -7.78 10.60 3.53
CA LYS A 350 -6.98 10.12 2.37
C LYS A 350 -6.59 8.65 2.50
N HIS A 351 -6.08 8.25 3.65
CA HIS A 351 -5.75 6.84 3.90
C HIS A 351 -6.98 5.94 3.80
N HIS A 352 -8.14 6.43 4.25
CA HIS A 352 -9.40 5.68 4.13
C HIS A 352 -9.84 5.52 2.67
N GLU A 353 -9.73 6.58 1.86
CA GLU A 353 -9.98 6.56 0.43
C GLU A 353 -9.03 5.59 -0.30
N GLU A 354 -7.72 5.69 -0.06
CA GLU A 354 -6.71 4.80 -0.65
C GLU A 354 -6.97 3.33 -0.27
N VAL A 355 -7.27 3.06 1.00
CA VAL A 355 -7.62 1.71 1.44
C VAL A 355 -8.90 1.21 0.77
N SER A 356 -9.90 2.08 0.58
CA SER A 356 -11.13 1.74 -0.13
C SER A 356 -10.87 1.42 -1.60
N GLU A 357 -10.06 2.22 -2.28
CA GLU A 357 -9.65 2.00 -3.67
C GLU A 357 -8.88 0.69 -3.84
N LEU A 358 -7.87 0.45 -3.01
CA LEU A 358 -7.10 -0.79 -3.02
C LEU A 358 -7.98 -2.01 -2.74
N ARG A 359 -8.90 -1.92 -1.77
CA ARG A 359 -9.88 -2.99 -1.52
C ARG A 359 -10.77 -3.25 -2.72
N SER A 360 -11.23 -2.22 -3.40
CA SER A 360 -12.02 -2.34 -4.63
C SER A 360 -11.22 -3.00 -5.76
N GLN A 361 -9.95 -2.63 -5.93
CA GLN A 361 -9.03 -3.24 -6.90
C GLN A 361 -8.77 -4.72 -6.58
N ILE A 362 -8.53 -5.07 -5.32
CA ILE A 362 -8.37 -6.47 -4.88
C ILE A 362 -9.65 -7.25 -5.17
N GLN A 363 -10.83 -6.74 -4.79
CA GLN A 363 -12.10 -7.39 -5.07
C GLN A 363 -12.35 -7.54 -6.58
N LYS A 364 -11.92 -6.58 -7.40
CA LYS A 364 -11.99 -6.69 -8.86
C LYS A 364 -11.06 -7.79 -9.38
N SER A 365 -9.80 -7.80 -8.96
CA SER A 365 -8.81 -8.81 -9.34
C SER A 365 -9.24 -10.23 -8.93
N VAL A 366 -9.78 -10.40 -7.72
CA VAL A 366 -10.33 -11.69 -7.26
C VAL A 366 -11.49 -12.15 -8.16
N ARG A 367 -12.37 -11.23 -8.56
CA ARG A 367 -13.46 -11.55 -9.48
C ARG A 367 -12.94 -11.92 -10.87
N ASP A 368 -11.98 -11.18 -11.40
CA ASP A 368 -11.40 -11.42 -12.72
C ASP A 368 -10.66 -12.77 -12.77
N ARG A 369 -9.88 -13.08 -11.74
CA ARG A 369 -9.25 -14.40 -11.58
C ARG A 369 -10.27 -15.54 -11.42
N GLY A 370 -11.41 -15.27 -10.78
CA GLY A 370 -12.54 -16.21 -10.72
C GLY A 370 -13.23 -16.44 -12.07
N ARG A 371 -13.13 -15.50 -13.02
CA ARG A 371 -13.68 -15.62 -14.39
C ARG A 371 -12.77 -16.42 -15.32
N GLU A 372 -11.45 -16.37 -15.12
CA GLU A 372 -10.45 -17.09 -15.94
C GLU A 372 -10.64 -18.62 -15.94
N GLY A 373 -11.38 -19.17 -14.97
CA GLY A 373 -11.74 -20.60 -14.91
C GLY A 373 -13.18 -20.94 -15.35
N ALA A 374 -13.98 -19.97 -15.82
CA ALA A 374 -15.37 -20.21 -16.18
C ALA A 374 -15.50 -21.01 -17.48
N ASN A 375 -16.21 -22.14 -17.45
CA ASN A 375 -16.52 -22.91 -18.65
C ASN A 375 -17.49 -22.12 -19.55
N LEU A 376 -16.94 -21.52 -20.62
CA LEU A 376 -17.68 -20.68 -21.56
C LEU A 376 -18.81 -21.44 -22.28
N GLU A 377 -18.70 -22.76 -22.46
CA GLU A 377 -19.76 -23.57 -23.05
C GLU A 377 -20.97 -23.69 -22.12
N TYR A 378 -20.74 -23.86 -20.82
CA TYR A 378 -21.81 -23.86 -19.82
C TYR A 378 -22.47 -22.48 -19.74
N LEU A 379 -21.68 -21.41 -19.75
CA LEU A 379 -22.22 -20.05 -19.77
C LEU A 379 -23.07 -19.79 -21.02
N LYS A 380 -22.57 -20.19 -22.20
CA LYS A 380 -23.33 -20.12 -23.46
C LYS A 380 -24.67 -20.85 -23.35
N ASN A 381 -24.68 -22.05 -22.78
CA ASN A 381 -25.89 -22.86 -22.61
C ASN A 381 -26.90 -22.22 -21.64
N ILE A 382 -26.43 -21.63 -20.53
CA ILE A 382 -27.32 -20.94 -19.59
C ILE A 382 -27.83 -19.64 -20.18
N VAL A 383 -27.00 -18.86 -20.86
CA VAL A 383 -27.43 -17.61 -21.53
C VAL A 383 -28.44 -17.92 -22.62
N PHE A 384 -28.22 -18.98 -23.41
CA PHE A 384 -29.18 -19.46 -24.40
C PHE A 384 -30.52 -19.85 -23.75
N ARG A 385 -30.49 -20.62 -22.64
CA ARG A 385 -31.70 -20.95 -21.87
C ARG A 385 -32.38 -19.71 -21.31
N PHE A 386 -31.63 -18.77 -20.76
CA PHE A 386 -32.16 -17.51 -20.22
C PHE A 386 -32.91 -16.70 -21.30
N LEU A 387 -32.40 -16.66 -22.53
CA LEU A 387 -33.03 -15.95 -23.65
C LEU A 387 -34.24 -16.69 -24.26
N THR A 388 -34.28 -18.02 -24.16
CA THR A 388 -35.31 -18.86 -24.80
C THR A 388 -36.43 -19.29 -23.84
N LEU A 389 -36.21 -19.22 -22.52
CA LEU A 389 -37.19 -19.63 -21.51
C LEU A 389 -38.39 -18.66 -21.45
N PRO A 390 -39.64 -19.15 -21.61
CA PRO A 390 -40.83 -18.31 -21.50
C PRO A 390 -41.25 -18.06 -20.04
N ASP A 391 -40.84 -18.91 -19.09
CA ASP A 391 -41.18 -18.78 -17.68
C ASP A 391 -40.33 -17.71 -16.97
N ALA A 392 -40.96 -16.88 -16.14
CA ALA A 392 -40.31 -15.83 -15.36
C ALA A 392 -39.48 -16.40 -14.20
N ARG A 393 -39.94 -17.49 -13.57
CA ARG A 393 -39.22 -18.12 -12.45
C ARG A 393 -37.97 -18.86 -12.95
N GLY A 394 -38.10 -19.64 -14.03
CA GLY A 394 -36.96 -20.26 -14.70
C GLY A 394 -35.93 -19.24 -15.19
N ARG A 395 -36.36 -18.10 -15.75
CA ARG A 395 -35.47 -17.00 -16.14
C ARG A 395 -34.72 -16.40 -14.94
N GLN A 396 -35.39 -16.14 -13.82
CA GLN A 396 -34.73 -15.66 -12.60
C GLN A 396 -33.66 -16.64 -12.10
N GLN A 397 -33.95 -17.95 -12.10
CA GLN A 397 -32.96 -18.97 -11.70
C GLN A 397 -31.74 -18.98 -12.62
N THR A 398 -31.94 -18.96 -13.95
CA THR A 398 -30.82 -18.89 -14.90
C THR A 398 -30.05 -17.56 -14.81
N LEU A 399 -30.72 -16.45 -14.49
CA LEU A 399 -30.05 -15.16 -14.23
C LEU A 399 -29.18 -15.24 -12.97
N THR A 400 -29.69 -15.82 -11.88
CA THR A 400 -28.90 -16.05 -10.66
C THR A 400 -27.67 -16.90 -10.98
N ALA A 401 -27.81 -17.96 -11.78
CA ALA A 401 -26.69 -18.79 -12.22
C ALA A 401 -25.64 -17.98 -13.02
N ILE A 402 -26.09 -17.14 -13.98
CA ILE A 402 -25.19 -16.24 -14.74
C ILE A 402 -24.45 -15.28 -13.80
N LEU A 403 -25.16 -14.65 -12.87
CA LEU A 403 -24.58 -13.71 -11.89
C LEU A 403 -23.53 -14.38 -10.99
N THR A 404 -23.72 -15.66 -10.66
CA THR A 404 -22.76 -16.43 -9.86
C THR A 404 -21.53 -16.84 -10.67
N ILE A 405 -21.70 -17.34 -11.90
CA ILE A 405 -20.59 -17.82 -12.74
C ILE A 405 -19.66 -16.65 -13.14
N LEU A 406 -20.25 -15.49 -13.43
CA LEU A 406 -19.52 -14.29 -13.82
C LEU A 406 -19.06 -13.44 -12.62
N HIS A 407 -19.27 -13.92 -11.39
CA HIS A 407 -18.87 -13.28 -10.14
C HIS A 407 -19.26 -11.79 -10.07
N PHE A 408 -20.53 -11.48 -10.30
CA PHE A 408 -21.02 -10.09 -10.26
C PHE A 408 -20.85 -9.47 -8.86
N SER A 409 -20.55 -8.18 -8.83
CA SER A 409 -20.45 -7.39 -7.61
C SER A 409 -21.81 -7.32 -6.89
N PRO A 410 -21.84 -7.13 -5.56
CA PRO A 410 -23.09 -6.94 -4.83
C PRO A 410 -23.86 -5.70 -5.33
N GLU A 411 -23.16 -4.65 -5.76
CA GLU A 411 -23.77 -3.44 -6.34
C GLU A 411 -24.38 -3.72 -7.72
N GLU A 412 -23.68 -4.47 -8.57
CA GLU A 412 -24.19 -4.87 -9.89
C GLU A 412 -25.42 -5.79 -9.76
N LYS A 413 -25.39 -6.73 -8.80
CA LYS A 413 -26.53 -7.58 -8.46
C LYS A 413 -27.72 -6.77 -7.99
N GLN A 414 -27.50 -5.77 -7.13
CA GLN A 414 -28.57 -4.87 -6.67
C GLN A 414 -29.11 -4.00 -7.81
N ALA A 415 -28.25 -3.49 -8.68
CA ALA A 415 -28.67 -2.73 -9.86
C ALA A 415 -29.56 -3.60 -10.76
N ILE A 416 -29.13 -4.83 -11.07
CA ILE A 416 -29.92 -5.76 -11.90
C ILE A 416 -31.23 -6.16 -11.22
N ALA A 417 -31.22 -6.37 -9.89
CA ALA A 417 -32.44 -6.66 -9.12
C ALA A 417 -33.44 -5.48 -9.16
N ARG A 418 -32.97 -4.23 -9.06
CA ARG A 418 -33.80 -3.02 -9.18
C ARG A 418 -34.46 -2.92 -10.57
N HIS A 419 -33.68 -3.14 -11.63
CA HIS A 419 -34.20 -3.13 -13.01
C HIS A 419 -35.14 -4.31 -13.31
N SER A 420 -34.90 -5.47 -12.69
CA SER A 420 -35.79 -6.64 -12.78
C SER A 420 -37.11 -6.42 -12.05
N ALA A 421 -37.09 -5.69 -10.92
CA ALA A 421 -38.29 -5.39 -10.12
C ALA A 421 -39.15 -4.29 -10.75
N GLN A 422 -38.55 -3.37 -11.49
CA GLN A 422 -39.23 -2.28 -12.20
C GLN A 422 -39.87 -2.70 -13.54
N GLY A 423 -39.83 -3.99 -13.88
CA GLY A 423 -40.80 -4.63 -14.75
C GLY A 423 -40.93 -4.05 -16.16
N SER A 424 -39.87 -4.11 -17.00
CA SER A 424 -40.06 -3.88 -18.44
C SER A 424 -38.95 -4.38 -19.37
N TRP A 425 -37.91 -5.09 -18.91
CA TRP A 425 -36.77 -5.33 -19.82
C TRP A 425 -37.11 -6.29 -20.97
N TRP A 426 -38.09 -7.20 -20.83
CA TRP A 426 -38.36 -8.24 -21.85
C TRP A 426 -39.85 -8.57 -22.11
N LEU A 427 -40.80 -7.73 -21.69
CA LEU A 427 -42.24 -7.94 -21.94
C LEU A 427 -42.75 -7.31 -23.25
N HIS A 428 -41.88 -6.86 -24.15
CA HIS A 428 -42.29 -6.40 -25.49
C HIS A 428 -42.06 -7.51 -26.52
N GLY A 429 -43.00 -8.46 -26.56
CA GLY A 429 -42.92 -9.59 -27.49
C GLY A 429 -44.22 -10.37 -27.60
N LYS A 430 -45.36 -9.67 -27.77
CA LYS A 430 -46.59 -10.24 -28.35
C LYS A 430 -47.32 -9.17 -29.15
N ARG A 431 -47.05 -9.14 -30.46
CA ARG A 431 -48.04 -9.44 -31.49
C ARG A 431 -47.33 -9.77 -32.79
#